data_AF-A0A5C5SHM0-F1
#
_entry.id   AF-A0A5C5SHM0-F1
#
_cell.length_a   1.000
_cell.length_b   1.000
_cell.length_c   1.000
_cell.angle_alpha   90.00
_cell.angle_beta   90.00
_cell.angle_gamma   90.00
#
_symmetry.space_group_name_H-M   'P 1'
#
loop_
_entity.id
_entity.type
_entity.pdbx_description
1 polymer ?
#
loop_
_entity_poly.entity_id
_entity_poly.type
_entity_poly.pdbx_seq_one_letter_code
_entity_poly.pdbx_strand_id
1 'polypeptide(L)' 'MKTFHVESDHEALHRGVWYRPGVLVILEDGEGLAVYAAPGGKRGACLGTYTHAQLDASKPPQGLRSTAVPQAA' A
#
# COMPACT_ATOMS: atom_id res chain seq x y z
N MET A 1 -13.94 1.91 2.98
CA MET A 1 -13.09 0.96 2.24
C MET A 1 -12.20 1.75 1.30
N LYS A 2 -10.89 1.50 1.34
CA LYS A 2 -9.90 2.08 0.42
C LYS A 2 -9.06 0.95 -0.18
N THR A 3 -8.67 1.13 -1.43
CA THR A 3 -7.97 0.08 -2.19
C THR A 3 -6.71 0.63 -2.83
N PHE A 4 -5.61 -0.11 -2.68
CA PHE A 4 -4.30 0.29 -3.16
C PHE A 4 -3.59 -0.92 -3.76
N HIS A 5 -2.88 -0.73 -4.86
CA HIS A 5 -1.86 -1.71 -5.26
C HIS A 5 -0.55 -1.38 -4.55
N VAL A 6 0.18 -2.41 -4.14
CA VAL A 6 1.57 -2.25 -3.70
C VAL A 6 2.42 -1.88 -4.92
N GLU A 7 3.24 -0.83 -4.80
CA GLU A 7 4.16 -0.43 -5.87
C GLU A 7 5.28 -1.45 -6.08
N SER A 8 5.97 -1.33 -7.21
CA SER A 8 7.23 -2.05 -7.45
C SER A 8 8.23 -1.75 -6.36
N ASP A 9 9.08 -2.72 -6.02
CA ASP A 9 10.12 -2.62 -4.98
C ASP A 9 9.59 -2.32 -3.56
N HIS A 10 8.31 -2.60 -3.30
CA HIS A 10 7.69 -2.44 -1.99
C HIS A 10 6.90 -3.69 -1.57
N GLU A 11 6.71 -3.85 -0.27
CA GLU A 11 5.79 -4.83 0.30
C GLU A 11 4.92 -4.15 1.35
N ALA A 12 3.71 -4.65 1.54
CA ALA A 12 2.80 -4.13 2.55
C ALA A 12 2.40 -5.21 3.55
N LEU A 13 2.27 -4.84 4.83
CA LEU A 13 1.80 -5.69 5.91
C LEU A 13 0.43 -5.20 6.37
N HIS A 14 -0.59 -6.05 6.22
CA HIS A 14 -1.96 -5.77 6.63
C HIS A 14 -2.55 -6.99 7.34
N ARG A 15 -3.12 -6.82 8.54
CA ARG A 15 -3.67 -7.92 9.37
C ARG A 15 -2.70 -9.11 9.54
N GLY A 16 -1.39 -8.85 9.61
CA GLY A 16 -0.36 -9.89 9.71
C GLY A 16 0.00 -10.60 8.39
N VAL A 17 -0.65 -10.24 7.28
CA VAL A 17 -0.41 -10.79 5.95
C VAL A 17 0.49 -9.85 5.13
N TRP A 18 1.49 -10.43 4.46
CA TRP A 18 2.39 -9.73 3.57
C TRP A 18 1.88 -9.73 2.13
N TYR A 19 1.85 -8.55 1.52
CA TYR A 19 1.40 -8.30 0.16
C TYR A 19 2.62 -7.91 -0.70
N ARG A 20 2.83 -8.68 -1.77
CA ARG A 20 3.92 -8.49 -2.74
C ARG A 20 3.64 -7.30 -3.69
N PRO A 21 4.65 -6.80 -4.42
CA PRO A 21 4.45 -5.81 -5.48
C PRO A 21 3.30 -6.17 -6.43
N GLY A 22 2.49 -5.18 -6.80
CA GLY A 22 1.36 -5.33 -7.71
C GLY A 22 0.10 -5.93 -7.08
N VAL A 23 0.18 -6.55 -5.90
CA VAL A 23 -0.99 -7.12 -5.23
C VAL A 23 -1.91 -6.01 -4.71
N LEU A 24 -3.21 -6.23 -4.83
CA LEU A 24 -4.24 -5.34 -4.32
C LEU A 24 -4.44 -5.55 -2.81
N VAL A 25 -4.37 -4.46 -2.05
CA VAL A 25 -4.70 -4.42 -0.62
C VAL A 25 -5.99 -3.62 -0.45
N ILE A 26 -6.93 -4.20 0.29
CA ILE A 26 -8.20 -3.57 0.65
C ILE A 26 -8.13 -3.26 2.14
N LEU A 27 -8.40 -2.01 2.52
CA LEU A 27 -8.44 -1.57 3.91
C LEU A 27 -9.85 -1.09 4.25
N GLU A 28 -10.39 -1.60 5.35
CA GLU A 28 -11.64 -1.20 5.97
C GLU A 28 -11.42 -0.07 6.98
N ASP A 29 -12.51 0.45 7.55
CA ASP A 29 -12.40 1.50 8.57
C ASP A 29 -11.81 0.94 9.87
N GLY A 30 -10.97 1.73 10.54
CA GLY A 30 -10.25 1.31 11.75
C GLY A 30 -9.00 0.45 11.51
N GLU A 31 -8.69 0.12 10.26
CA GLU A 31 -7.56 -0.76 9.93
C GLU A 31 -6.22 -0.04 9.77
N GLY A 32 -5.14 -0.81 9.84
CA GLY A 32 -3.77 -0.32 9.70
C GLY A 32 -2.99 -1.08 8.63
N LEU A 33 -2.11 -0.38 7.93
CA LEU A 33 -1.24 -0.88 6.88
C LEU A 33 0.17 -0.35 7.11
N ALA A 34 1.16 -1.24 7.14
CA ALA A 34 2.56 -0.86 7.13
C ALA A 34 3.17 -1.11 5.75
N VAL A 35 3.97 -0.17 5.26
CA VAL A 35 4.64 -0.25 3.95
C VAL A 35 6.14 -0.36 4.17
N TYR A 36 6.77 -1.26 3.44
CA TYR A 36 8.19 -1.57 3.55
C TYR A 36 8.86 -1.44 2.20
N ALA A 37 10.11 -0.99 2.20
CA ALA A 37 10.97 -1.13 1.03
C ALA A 37 11.28 -2.61 0.81
N ALA A 38 11.22 -3.08 -0.43
CA ALA A 38 11.52 -4.45 -0.82
C ALA A 38 12.20 -4.54 -2.21
N PRO A 39 13.32 -3.82 -2.43
CA PRO A 39 14.02 -3.88 -3.72
C PRO A 39 14.47 -5.32 -4.02
N GLY A 40 14.11 -5.82 -5.21
CA GLY A 40 14.39 -7.20 -5.59
C GLY A 40 13.68 -8.26 -4.72
N GLY A 41 12.59 -7.89 -4.04
CA GLY A 41 11.77 -8.80 -3.24
C GLY A 41 12.35 -9.17 -1.86
N LYS A 42 13.41 -8.48 -1.42
CA LYS A 42 13.97 -8.61 -0.06
C LYS A 42 13.45 -7.50 0.83
N ARG A 43 12.64 -7.85 1.83
CA ARG A 43 12.10 -6.93 2.83
C ARG A 43 13.22 -6.16 3.54
N GLY A 44 13.11 -4.83 3.48
CA GLY A 44 14.02 -3.87 4.10
C GLY A 44 13.30 -3.04 5.17
N ALA A 45 13.58 -1.74 5.19
CA ALA A 45 13.06 -0.82 6.19
C ALA A 45 11.55 -0.57 6.06
N CYS A 46 10.88 -0.37 7.20
CA CYS A 46 9.52 0.17 7.25
C CYS A 46 9.56 1.65 6.84
N LEU A 47 8.79 2.01 5.81
CA LEU A 47 8.68 3.38 5.31
C LEU A 47 7.57 4.15 6.03
N GLY A 48 6.56 3.45 6.54
CA GLY A 48 5.47 4.06 7.28
C GLY A 48 4.42 3.05 7.73
N THR A 49 3.69 3.41 8.77
CA THR A 49 2.48 2.71 9.21
C THR A 49 1.33 3.70 9.19
N TYR A 50 0.26 3.35 8.49
CA TYR A 50 -0.86 4.22 8.20
C TYR A 50 -2.15 3.56 8.65
N THR A 51 -3.04 4.33 9.26
CA THR A 51 -4.42 3.90 9.48
C THR A 51 -5.30 4.24 8.27
N HIS A 52 -6.46 3.59 8.16
CA HIS A 52 -7.45 3.90 7.14
C HIS A 52 -7.79 5.40 7.10
N ALA A 53 -7.85 6.07 8.25
CA ALA A 53 -8.14 7.50 8.34
C ALA A 53 -7.02 8.38 7.76
N GLN A 54 -5.76 7.95 7.83
CA GLN A 54 -4.60 8.70 7.33
C GLN A 54 -4.38 8.54 5.82
N LEU A 55 -4.86 7.46 5.23
CA LEU A 55 -4.67 7.18 3.80
C LEU A 55 -5.65 7.98 2.93
N ASP A 56 -5.16 8.57 1.86
CA ASP A 56 -5.98 9.19 0.82
C ASP A 56 -5.87 8.37 -0.48
N ALA A 57 -6.99 7.86 -0.99
CA ALA A 57 -7.00 7.06 -2.22
C ALA A 57 -6.59 7.86 -3.47
N SER A 58 -6.73 9.20 -3.42
CA SER A 58 -6.31 10.10 -4.49
C SER A 58 -4.84 10.50 -4.39
N LYS A 59 -4.23 10.35 -3.20
CA LYS A 59 -2.84 10.69 -2.89
C LYS A 59 -2.20 9.59 -2.04
N PRO A 60 -1.97 8.41 -2.64
CA PRO A 60 -1.39 7.30 -1.91
C PRO A 60 0.04 7.66 -1.43
N PRO A 61 0.44 7.23 -0.22
CA PRO A 61 1.81 7.38 0.24
C PRO A 61 2.77 6.50 -0.58
N GLN A 62 4.07 6.77 -0.45
CA GLN A 62 5.12 6.00 -1.11
C GLN A 62 4.95 4.49 -0.87
N GLY A 63 5.12 3.69 -1.93
CA GLY A 63 4.97 2.25 -1.90
C GLY A 63 3.55 1.75 -2.14
N LEU A 64 2.59 2.67 -2.31
CA LEU A 64 1.21 2.39 -2.69
C LEU A 64 0.84 3.22 -3.92
N ARG A 65 0.01 2.64 -4.79
CA ARG A 65 -0.60 3.35 -5.92
C ARG A 65 -2.10 3.16 -5.92
N SER A 66 -2.81 4.19 -6.41
CA SER A 66 -4.26 4.17 -6.51
C SER A 66 -4.74 3.11 -7.49
N THR A 67 -5.90 2.52 -7.22
CA THR A 67 -6.64 1.67 -8.18
C THR A 67 -7.49 2.50 -9.15
N ALA A 68 -7.67 3.79 -8.88
CA ALA A 68 -8.32 4.68 -9.82
C ALA A 68 -7.43 4.74 -11.08
N VAL A 69 -7.96 4.19 -12.18
CA VAL A 69 -7.33 4.28 -13.50
C VAL A 69 -6.98 5.75 -13.74
N PRO A 70 -5.76 6.11 -14.18
CA PRO A 70 -5.54 7.46 -14.68
C PRO A 70 -6.53 7.64 -15.83
N GLN A 71 -7.54 8.49 -15.63
CA GLN A 71 -8.40 8.91 -16.72
C GLN A 71 -7.49 9.69 -17.67
N ALA A 72 -7.06 9.02 -18.74
CA ALA A 72 -6.33 9.66 -19.82
C ALA A 72 -7.19 10.83 -20.32
N ALA A 73 -6.60 12.03 -20.27
CA ALA A 73 -7.16 13.24 -20.88
C ALA A 73 -7.00 13.17 -22.40
#